data_AF-A0A7S2W9B9-F1
#
_entry.id   AF-A0A7S2W9B9-F1
#
_cell.length_a   1.000
_cell.length_b   1.000
_cell.length_c   1.000
_cell.angle_alpha   90.00
_cell.angle_beta   90.00
_cell.angle_gamma   90.00
#
_symmetry.space_group_name_H-M   'P 1'
#
loop_
_entity.id
_entity.type
_entity.pdbx_description
1 polymer ?
#
loop_
_entity_poly.entity_id
_entity_poly.type
_entity_poly.pdbx_seq_one_letter_code
_entity_poly.pdbx_strand_id
1 'polypeptide(L)'
;TYSLLLRKSQVLLVNKFMSALKSNHSMCHQMIMGAGKTTVVAPLLALMLADGKSLVTQVVPHALLEMSRGVMREKFAAVVRKPVFTFHFDRSTPITRDLFMKLCKARDSKAIICATPTSIKSFMLKFVEMMKHLEHAKTGGKKPKNDGFFFSLSNIAQRFKEQSLLRELHVNPEDVYYCAEILKLFKSGVLLLDEVDLILHPLKSELNWPLGEKEPIDYSRTKLGVGLRWDIQWHLLDAIFYSQDKRMTVAFRDSREALCILDEIATAIARGKAEKHIQKTPHLVILEKRFYKKELQHLMARWQLLYLRNKRLPK
;
A
#
# COMPACT_ATOMS: atom_id res chain seq x y z
N THR A 1 27.16 2.01 30.65
CA THR A 1 26.68 3.07 31.56
C THR A 1 25.29 3.49 31.12
N TYR A 2 24.24 2.84 31.64
CA TYR A 2 22.86 3.12 31.23
C TYR A 2 22.11 3.83 32.35
N SER A 3 22.49 5.08 32.65
CA SER A 3 21.70 5.96 33.51
C SER A 3 20.61 6.63 32.66
N LEU A 4 19.36 6.16 32.80
CA LEU A 4 18.22 6.84 32.19
C LEU A 4 17.91 8.09 33.04
N LEU A 5 18.50 9.23 32.69
CA LEU A 5 18.24 10.49 33.37
C LEU A 5 16.92 11.08 32.89
N LEU A 6 15.93 11.12 33.78
CA LEU A 6 14.59 11.64 33.50
C LEU A 6 14.52 13.14 33.73
N ARG A 7 14.03 13.87 32.73
CA ARG A 7 13.74 15.31 32.88
C ARG A 7 12.39 15.49 33.57
N LYS A 8 12.26 16.53 34.40
CA LYS A 8 10.99 16.85 35.11
C LYS A 8 9.78 16.92 34.16
N SER A 9 9.96 17.50 32.97
CA SER A 9 8.92 17.59 31.94
C SER A 9 8.45 16.22 31.44
N GLN A 10 9.36 15.25 31.26
CA GLN A 10 9.04 13.89 30.82
C GLN A 10 8.24 13.15 31.90
N VAL A 11 8.61 13.30 33.16
CA VAL A 11 7.91 12.67 34.29
C VAL A 11 6.49 13.22 34.43
N LEU A 12 6.33 14.55 34.37
CA LEU A 12 5.01 15.20 34.41
C LEU A 12 4.12 14.71 33.27
N LEU A 13 4.69 14.59 32.06
CA LEU A 13 3.95 14.11 30.89
C LEU A 13 3.50 12.66 31.05
N VAL A 14 4.38 11.78 31.51
CA VAL A 14 4.07 10.35 31.74
C VAL A 14 2.97 10.21 32.79
N ASN A 15 3.07 10.96 33.89
CA ASN A 15 2.02 10.99 34.92
C ASN A 15 0.67 11.46 34.35
N LYS A 16 0.69 12.48 33.47
CA LYS A 16 -0.50 12.98 32.79
C LYS A 16 -1.14 11.91 31.87
N PHE A 17 -0.33 11.15 31.13
CA PHE A 17 -0.82 10.02 30.33
C PHE A 17 -1.41 8.93 31.21
N MET A 18 -0.75 8.58 32.32
CA MET A 18 -1.26 7.57 33.25
C MET A 18 -2.58 8.00 33.91
N SER A 19 -2.75 9.28 34.27
CA SER A 19 -4.02 9.78 34.81
C SER A 19 -5.13 9.77 33.76
N ALA A 20 -4.84 10.15 32.52
CA ALA A 20 -5.83 10.13 31.43
C ALA A 20 -6.28 8.70 31.09
N LEU A 21 -5.36 7.74 31.11
CA LEU A 21 -5.71 6.34 30.90
C LEU A 21 -6.60 5.79 32.02
N LYS A 22 -6.34 6.17 33.28
CA LYS A 22 -7.20 5.80 34.43
C LYS A 22 -8.62 6.35 34.29
N SER A 23 -8.79 7.51 33.66
CA SER A 23 -10.11 8.07 33.35
C SER A 23 -10.68 7.58 32.01
N ASN A 24 -10.02 6.63 31.34
CA ASN A 24 -10.40 6.10 30.01
C ASN A 24 -10.50 7.17 28.90
N HIS A 25 -9.66 8.21 28.97
CA HIS A 25 -9.59 9.26 27.96
C HIS A 25 -8.34 9.11 27.09
N SER A 26 -8.51 9.30 25.78
CA SER A 26 -7.38 9.40 24.85
C SER A 26 -6.72 10.77 24.97
N MET A 27 -5.39 10.81 24.94
CA MET A 27 -4.63 12.06 25.01
C MET A 27 -3.57 12.11 23.91
N CYS A 28 -3.40 13.29 23.31
CA CYS A 28 -2.28 13.62 22.44
C CYS A 28 -1.49 14.75 23.07
N HIS A 29 -0.16 14.73 22.96
CA HIS A 29 0.69 15.79 23.48
C HIS A 29 1.85 16.07 22.53
N GLN A 30 1.96 17.33 22.10
CA GLN A 30 3.05 17.76 21.24
C GLN A 30 4.33 17.95 22.07
N MET A 31 5.43 17.37 21.60
CA MET A 31 6.75 17.60 22.18
C MET A 31 7.71 18.10 21.09
N ILE A 32 8.66 18.94 21.49
CA ILE A 32 9.76 19.40 20.63
C ILE A 32 10.55 18.17 20.13
N MET A 33 11.07 18.24 18.90
CA MET A 33 11.96 17.21 18.36
C MET A 33 13.20 17.06 19.24
N GLY A 34 13.65 15.84 19.47
CA GLY A 34 14.78 15.57 20.38
C GLY A 34 14.47 15.62 21.88
N ALA A 35 13.22 15.90 22.28
CA ALA A 35 12.81 15.90 23.69
C ALA A 35 12.77 14.50 24.35
N GLY A 36 13.12 13.45 23.62
CA GLY A 36 13.17 12.07 24.11
C GLY A 36 11.83 11.32 24.07
N LYS A 37 10.95 11.65 23.09
CA LYS A 37 9.69 10.93 22.85
C LYS A 37 9.90 9.42 22.73
N THR A 38 10.61 9.03 21.68
CA THR A 38 10.86 7.62 21.33
C THR A 38 11.89 6.97 22.25
N THR A 39 12.82 7.75 22.83
CA THR A 39 13.95 7.22 23.63
C THR A 39 13.70 7.11 25.12
N VAL A 40 12.77 7.89 25.69
CA VAL A 40 12.51 7.93 27.14
C VAL A 40 11.03 7.77 27.44
N VAL A 41 10.17 8.61 26.86
CA VAL A 41 8.73 8.64 27.21
C VAL A 41 8.01 7.37 26.77
N ALA A 42 8.15 6.97 25.50
CA ALA A 42 7.52 5.77 24.96
C ALA A 42 7.98 4.49 25.70
N PRO A 43 9.29 4.25 25.93
CA PRO A 43 9.74 3.11 26.72
C PRO A 43 9.21 3.13 28.16
N LEU A 44 9.16 4.28 28.82
CA LEU A 44 8.65 4.39 30.19
C LEU A 44 7.14 4.11 30.26
N LEU A 45 6.36 4.64 29.31
CA LEU A 45 4.94 4.31 29.19
C LEU A 45 4.74 2.82 28.91
N ALA A 46 5.45 2.25 27.93
CA ALA A 46 5.34 0.84 27.61
C ALA A 46 5.72 -0.07 28.81
N LEU A 47 6.68 0.35 29.63
CA LEU A 47 7.04 -0.33 30.87
C LEU A 47 5.89 -0.34 31.87
N MET A 48 5.24 0.81 32.09
CA MET A 48 4.15 0.96 33.07
C MET A 48 2.84 0.32 32.59
N LEU A 49 2.59 0.32 31.28
CA LEU A 49 1.33 -0.11 30.68
C LEU A 49 1.27 -1.61 30.40
N ALA A 50 2.40 -2.25 30.10
CA ALA A 50 2.43 -3.69 29.83
C ALA A 50 2.36 -4.47 31.15
N ASP A 51 1.14 -4.56 31.70
CA ASP A 51 0.80 -5.16 32.99
C ASP A 51 0.53 -6.68 32.90
N GLY A 52 0.33 -7.19 31.69
CA GLY A 52 0.00 -8.59 31.40
C GLY A 52 -1.48 -8.84 31.16
N LYS A 53 -2.34 -7.81 31.31
CA LYS A 53 -3.78 -7.88 31.06
C LYS A 53 -4.17 -7.16 29.78
N SER A 54 -3.52 -6.04 29.50
CA SER A 54 -3.74 -5.26 28.28
C SER A 54 -2.58 -5.45 27.31
N LEU A 55 -2.90 -5.52 26.01
CA LEU A 55 -1.87 -5.58 24.98
C LEU A 55 -1.38 -4.17 24.67
N VAL A 56 -0.09 -3.91 24.90
CA VAL A 56 0.52 -2.61 24.55
C VAL A 56 1.05 -2.66 23.13
N THR A 57 0.49 -1.80 22.28
CA THR A 57 0.91 -1.65 20.89
C THR A 57 1.45 -0.24 20.65
N GLN A 58 2.70 -0.15 20.21
CA GLN A 58 3.32 1.08 19.73
C GLN A 58 3.23 1.12 18.21
N VAL A 59 2.49 2.08 17.67
CA VAL A 59 2.41 2.31 16.23
C VAL A 59 3.27 3.51 15.86
N VAL A 60 4.17 3.27 14.92
CA VAL A 60 5.12 4.28 14.43
C VAL A 60 5.13 4.29 12.91
N PRO A 61 5.51 5.41 12.26
CA PRO A 61 5.69 5.44 10.81
C PRO A 61 6.67 4.37 10.34
N HIS A 62 6.50 3.88 9.11
CA HIS A 62 7.33 2.80 8.56
C HIS A 62 8.84 3.09 8.64
N ALA A 63 9.24 4.32 8.34
CA ALA A 63 10.63 4.75 8.41
C ALA A 63 11.24 4.72 9.83
N LEU A 64 10.41 4.78 10.87
CA LEU A 64 10.83 4.83 12.27
C LEU A 64 10.69 3.49 12.98
N LEU A 65 10.16 2.45 12.32
CA LEU A 65 9.89 1.15 12.93
C LEU A 65 11.15 0.48 13.47
N GLU A 66 12.20 0.40 12.65
CA GLU A 66 13.44 -0.26 13.04
C GLU A 66 14.14 0.47 14.18
N MET A 67 14.19 1.81 14.09
CA MET A 67 14.73 2.67 15.13
C MET A 67 13.98 2.47 16.46
N SER A 68 12.65 2.59 16.43
CA SER A 68 11.82 2.49 17.63
C SER A 68 11.93 1.11 18.28
N ARG A 69 11.96 0.06 17.46
CA ARG A 69 12.19 -1.32 17.92
C ARG A 69 13.57 -1.50 18.55
N GLY A 70 14.62 -0.94 17.93
CA GLY A 70 15.99 -0.99 18.43
C GLY A 70 16.10 -0.35 19.81
N VAL A 71 15.55 0.87 19.94
CA VAL A 71 15.50 1.61 21.21
C VAL A 71 14.75 0.83 22.28
N MET A 72 13.56 0.30 21.99
CA MET A 72 12.79 -0.51 22.95
C MET A 72 13.59 -1.73 23.41
N ARG A 73 14.20 -2.48 22.48
CA ARG A 73 15.01 -3.66 22.82
C ARG A 73 16.22 -3.29 23.66
N GLU A 74 16.93 -2.23 23.33
CA GLU A 74 18.08 -1.74 24.09
C GLU A 74 17.67 -1.41 25.54
N LYS A 75 16.55 -0.69 25.73
CA LYS A 75 16.11 -0.29 27.08
C LYS A 75 15.56 -1.47 27.91
N PHE A 76 14.89 -2.43 27.28
CA PHE A 76 14.38 -3.62 27.97
C PHE A 76 15.38 -4.78 28.09
N ALA A 77 16.53 -4.73 27.41
CA ALA A 77 17.57 -5.75 27.56
C ALA A 77 18.25 -5.70 28.94
N ALA A 78 18.44 -4.50 29.48
CA ALA A 78 19.30 -4.28 30.65
C ALA A 78 18.58 -4.42 31.99
N VAL A 79 17.42 -3.77 32.17
CA VAL A 79 16.79 -3.60 33.50
C VAL A 79 15.54 -4.45 33.67
N VAL A 80 14.60 -4.37 32.71
CA VAL A 80 13.34 -5.13 32.77
C VAL A 80 13.17 -5.89 31.48
N ARG A 81 13.28 -7.22 31.55
CA ARG A 81 13.17 -8.12 30.40
C ARG A 81 11.72 -8.19 29.90
N LYS A 82 11.35 -7.26 29.04
CA LYS A 82 10.11 -7.31 28.25
C LYS A 82 10.43 -7.63 26.80
N PRO A 83 9.81 -8.68 26.22
CA PRO A 83 10.03 -8.99 24.82
C PRO A 83 9.42 -7.90 23.93
N VAL A 84 10.09 -7.60 22.82
CA VAL A 84 9.62 -6.63 21.83
C VAL A 84 9.34 -7.36 20.52
N PHE A 85 8.05 -7.46 20.17
CA PHE A 85 7.58 -8.11 18.96
C PHE A 85 7.26 -7.10 17.89
N THR A 86 7.57 -7.43 16.64
CA THR A 86 7.12 -6.63 15.50
C THR A 86 5.86 -7.28 14.93
N PHE A 87 4.77 -6.52 14.88
CA PHE A 87 3.56 -6.94 14.18
C PHE A 87 3.59 -6.38 12.77
N HIS A 88 3.72 -7.29 11.82
CA HIS A 88 3.68 -7.00 10.40
C HIS A 88 2.59 -7.86 9.78
N PHE A 89 1.71 -7.22 9.02
CA PHE A 89 0.56 -7.85 8.40
C PHE A 89 0.26 -7.17 7.07
N ASP A 90 0.14 -8.00 6.03
CA ASP A 90 -0.16 -7.59 4.66
C ASP A 90 -1.40 -8.34 4.13
N ARG A 91 -1.90 -7.95 2.95
CA ARG A 91 -3.07 -8.57 2.31
C ARG A 91 -2.98 -10.08 2.13
N SER A 92 -1.76 -10.54 1.85
CA SER A 92 -1.45 -11.93 1.55
C SER A 92 -1.23 -12.77 2.80
N THR A 93 -1.08 -12.15 3.97
CA THR A 93 -0.85 -12.87 5.22
C THR A 93 -2.15 -13.60 5.62
N PRO A 94 -2.12 -14.94 5.75
CA PRO A 94 -3.29 -15.68 6.23
C PRO A 94 -3.50 -15.40 7.72
N ILE A 95 -4.76 -15.38 8.14
CA ILE A 95 -5.12 -15.30 9.55
C ILE A 95 -5.15 -16.72 10.08
N THR A 96 -4.27 -17.02 11.04
CA THR A 96 -4.16 -18.36 11.62
C THR A 96 -4.37 -18.31 13.13
N ARG A 97 -4.74 -19.46 13.71
CA ARG A 97 -4.77 -19.65 15.17
C ARG A 97 -3.43 -19.30 15.81
N ASP A 98 -2.31 -19.59 15.15
CA ASP A 98 -0.98 -19.29 15.64
C ASP A 98 -0.74 -17.79 15.82
N LEU A 99 -1.25 -16.97 14.90
CA LEU A 99 -1.17 -15.51 15.03
C LEU A 99 -1.90 -15.03 16.29
N PHE A 100 -3.12 -15.54 16.52
CA PHE A 100 -3.89 -15.22 17.72
C PHE A 100 -3.16 -15.67 18.99
N MET A 101 -2.69 -16.92 19.05
CA MET A 101 -1.95 -17.44 20.20
C MET A 101 -0.66 -16.67 20.45
N LYS A 102 0.04 -16.22 19.41
CA LYS A 102 1.23 -15.38 19.52
C LYS A 102 0.92 -14.03 20.15
N LEU A 103 -0.21 -13.40 19.81
CA LEU A 103 -0.64 -12.13 20.41
C LEU A 103 -1.12 -12.31 21.86
N CYS A 104 -1.82 -13.40 22.18
CA CYS A 104 -2.16 -13.76 23.56
C CYS A 104 -0.89 -13.95 24.40
N LYS A 105 0.07 -14.74 23.91
CA LYS A 105 1.36 -14.94 24.58
C LYS A 105 2.13 -13.62 24.72
N ALA A 106 2.07 -12.74 23.73
CA ALA A 106 2.70 -11.42 23.81
C ALA A 106 2.09 -10.58 24.94
N ARG A 107 0.76 -10.55 25.08
CA ARG A 107 0.08 -9.91 26.21
C ARG A 107 0.53 -10.51 27.54
N ASP A 108 0.44 -11.84 27.70
CA ASP A 108 0.71 -12.52 28.97
C ASP A 108 2.17 -12.38 29.41
N SER A 109 3.10 -12.35 28.45
CA SER A 109 4.53 -12.10 28.69
C SER A 109 4.89 -10.62 28.86
N LYS A 110 3.90 -9.72 28.95
CA LYS A 110 4.09 -8.27 29.07
C LYS A 110 4.94 -7.68 27.95
N ALA A 111 4.80 -8.26 26.76
CA ALA A 111 5.53 -7.87 25.57
C ALA A 111 5.00 -6.55 25.00
N ILE A 112 5.85 -5.89 24.24
CA ILE A 112 5.50 -4.65 23.55
C ILE A 112 5.47 -4.96 22.06
N ILE A 113 4.34 -4.62 21.43
CA ILE A 113 4.15 -4.81 20.00
C ILE A 113 4.48 -3.52 19.28
N CYS A 114 5.50 -3.53 18.43
CA CYS A 114 5.77 -2.45 17.49
C CYS A 114 5.11 -2.77 16.15
N ALA A 115 4.27 -1.87 15.66
CA ALA A 115 3.55 -2.04 14.39
C ALA A 115 3.64 -0.77 13.54
N THR A 116 3.40 -0.91 12.25
CA THR A 116 3.16 0.23 11.35
C THR A 116 1.66 0.51 11.26
N PRO A 117 1.27 1.76 10.94
CA PRO A 117 -0.14 2.07 10.71
C PRO A 117 -0.70 1.24 9.54
N THR A 118 0.14 0.91 8.56
CA THR A 118 -0.24 0.08 7.41
C THR A 118 -0.62 -1.34 7.83
N SER A 119 0.12 -1.97 8.74
CA SER A 119 -0.19 -3.34 9.18
C SER A 119 -1.46 -3.42 10.03
N ILE A 120 -1.69 -2.45 10.92
CA ILE A 120 -2.94 -2.40 11.71
C ILE A 120 -4.15 -2.19 10.80
N LYS A 121 -4.07 -1.22 9.87
CA LYS A 121 -5.15 -0.94 8.92
C LYS A 121 -5.38 -2.10 7.95
N SER A 122 -4.32 -2.73 7.45
CA SER A 122 -4.42 -3.91 6.57
C SER A 122 -5.11 -5.08 7.28
N PHE A 123 -4.82 -5.29 8.56
CA PHE A 123 -5.49 -6.31 9.37
C PHE A 123 -6.99 -6.03 9.52
N MET A 124 -7.37 -4.79 9.83
CA MET A 124 -8.77 -4.37 9.92
C MET A 124 -9.50 -4.49 8.57
N LEU A 125 -8.86 -4.11 7.47
CA LEU A 125 -9.43 -4.21 6.12
C LEU A 125 -9.61 -5.67 5.69
N LYS A 126 -8.67 -6.54 6.09
CA LYS A 126 -8.78 -7.99 5.84
C LYS A 126 -9.99 -8.60 6.55
N PHE A 127 -10.26 -8.19 7.79
CA PHE A 127 -11.46 -8.60 8.52
C PHE A 127 -12.74 -8.23 7.76
N VAL A 128 -12.84 -6.99 7.29
CA VAL A 128 -14.00 -6.50 6.52
C VAL A 128 -14.14 -7.26 5.20
N GLU A 129 -13.03 -7.51 4.48
CA GLU A 129 -13.01 -8.32 3.25
C GLU A 129 -13.57 -9.73 3.52
N MET A 130 -13.09 -10.41 4.58
CA MET A 130 -13.53 -11.76 4.93
C MET A 130 -15.01 -11.82 5.37
N MET A 131 -15.47 -10.85 6.16
CA MET A 131 -16.87 -10.73 6.56
C MET A 131 -17.79 -10.59 5.34
N LYS A 132 -17.42 -9.73 4.37
CA LYS A 132 -18.16 -9.55 3.13
C LYS A 132 -18.21 -10.83 2.29
N HIS A 133 -17.11 -11.58 2.21
CA HIS A 133 -17.10 -12.87 1.52
C HIS A 133 -18.03 -13.90 2.17
N LEU A 134 -18.03 -14.01 3.51
CA LEU A 134 -18.95 -14.88 4.23
C LEU A 134 -20.41 -14.47 4.04
N GLU A 135 -20.71 -13.17 4.02
CA GLU A 135 -22.06 -12.65 3.76
C GLU A 135 -22.53 -13.00 2.34
N HIS A 136 -21.68 -12.85 1.33
CA HIS A 136 -21.99 -13.24 -0.04
C HIS A 136 -22.22 -14.75 -0.18
N ALA A 137 -21.43 -15.57 0.52
CA ALA A 137 -21.59 -17.02 0.55
C ALA A 137 -22.93 -17.42 1.20
N LYS A 138 -23.32 -16.79 2.31
CA LYS A 138 -24.61 -17.04 2.98
C LYS A 138 -25.82 -16.55 2.19
N THR A 139 -25.69 -15.41 1.52
CA THR A 139 -26.77 -14.79 0.73
C THR A 139 -26.94 -15.43 -0.66
N GLY A 140 -26.10 -16.43 -1.00
CA GLY A 140 -26.23 -17.22 -2.22
C GLY A 140 -26.13 -16.42 -3.51
N GLY A 141 -25.32 -15.36 -3.54
CA GLY A 141 -25.13 -14.55 -4.74
C GLY A 141 -26.39 -13.88 -5.30
N LYS A 142 -27.49 -13.78 -4.53
CA LYS A 142 -28.66 -13.01 -4.94
C LYS A 142 -28.30 -11.53 -4.93
N LYS A 143 -27.78 -11.04 -6.07
CA LYS A 143 -27.75 -9.61 -6.38
C LYS A 143 -29.17 -9.06 -6.17
N PRO A 144 -29.35 -7.86 -5.59
CA PRO A 144 -30.66 -7.22 -5.59
C PRO A 144 -31.16 -7.16 -7.03
N LYS A 145 -32.33 -7.74 -7.29
CA LYS A 145 -33.01 -7.68 -8.59
C LYS A 145 -33.35 -6.23 -8.86
N ASN A 146 -32.48 -5.52 -9.58
CA ASN A 146 -32.91 -4.39 -10.38
C ASN A 146 -33.34 -4.94 -11.73
N ASP A 147 -34.65 -5.12 -11.89
CA ASP A 147 -35.28 -5.36 -13.19
C ASP A 147 -35.01 -4.14 -14.08
N GLY A 148 -34.32 -4.36 -15.20
CA GLY A 148 -34.06 -3.30 -16.17
C GLY A 148 -32.95 -3.58 -17.18
N PHE A 149 -33.29 -4.30 -18.25
CA PHE A 149 -32.89 -3.97 -19.63
C PHE A 149 -31.38 -3.92 -19.99
N PHE A 150 -30.59 -5.01 -19.92
CA PHE A 150 -29.32 -5.10 -20.68
C PHE A 150 -28.92 -6.56 -21.01
N PHE A 151 -29.61 -7.17 -21.99
CA PHE A 151 -29.41 -8.57 -22.42
C PHE A 151 -28.32 -8.78 -23.51
N SER A 152 -27.34 -7.89 -23.68
CA SER A 152 -26.34 -8.01 -24.78
C SER A 152 -24.86 -7.86 -24.35
N LEU A 153 -24.57 -7.57 -23.07
CA LEU A 153 -23.19 -7.44 -22.56
C LEU A 153 -22.65 -8.73 -21.91
N SER A 154 -23.44 -9.80 -21.88
CA SER A 154 -23.14 -11.05 -21.18
C SER A 154 -21.87 -11.72 -21.70
N ASN A 155 -21.67 -11.84 -23.02
CA ASN A 155 -20.52 -12.60 -23.56
C ASN A 155 -19.16 -11.91 -23.39
N ILE A 156 -19.11 -10.58 -23.31
CA ILE A 156 -17.87 -9.81 -23.10
C ILE A 156 -17.54 -9.73 -21.60
N ALA A 157 -18.57 -9.58 -20.75
CA ALA A 157 -18.42 -9.66 -19.30
C ALA A 157 -17.99 -11.07 -18.85
N GLN A 158 -18.45 -12.12 -19.55
CA GLN A 158 -18.11 -13.52 -19.26
C GLN A 158 -16.63 -13.83 -19.56
N ARG A 159 -16.05 -13.25 -20.62
CA ARG A 159 -14.60 -13.36 -20.92
C ARG A 159 -13.72 -12.59 -19.92
N PHE A 160 -14.20 -11.47 -19.38
CA PHE A 160 -13.50 -10.79 -18.29
C PHE A 160 -13.63 -11.54 -16.96
N LYS A 161 -14.73 -12.27 -16.76
CA LYS A 161 -14.93 -13.16 -15.62
C LYS A 161 -13.91 -14.31 -15.60
N GLU A 162 -13.46 -14.78 -16.77
CA GLU A 162 -12.42 -15.83 -16.89
C GLU A 162 -10.99 -15.30 -16.64
N GLN A 163 -10.70 -14.04 -16.98
CA GLN A 163 -9.40 -13.41 -16.64
C GLN A 163 -9.33 -12.91 -15.19
N SER A 164 -10.48 -12.64 -14.57
CA SER A 164 -10.60 -12.66 -13.12
C SER A 164 -10.68 -14.10 -12.65
N LEU A 165 -9.54 -14.79 -12.62
CA LEU A 165 -9.25 -15.68 -11.51
C LEU A 165 -9.36 -14.83 -10.23
N LEU A 166 -10.61 -14.57 -9.81
CA LEU A 166 -10.97 -14.50 -8.42
C LEU A 166 -10.28 -15.73 -7.87
N ARG A 167 -9.14 -15.53 -7.19
CA ARG A 167 -8.82 -16.39 -6.07
C ARG A 167 -10.10 -16.34 -5.25
N GLU A 168 -10.97 -17.32 -5.44
CA GLU A 168 -12.05 -17.59 -4.50
C GLU A 168 -11.28 -17.80 -3.21
N LEU A 169 -11.18 -16.72 -2.43
CA LEU A 169 -10.65 -16.80 -1.09
C LEU A 169 -11.65 -17.69 -0.39
N HIS A 170 -11.31 -18.97 -0.29
CA HIS A 170 -12.04 -19.90 0.54
C HIS A 170 -11.82 -19.43 1.97
N VAL A 171 -12.72 -18.56 2.44
CA VAL A 171 -12.65 -17.99 3.78
C VAL A 171 -13.26 -19.00 4.73
N ASN A 172 -12.44 -19.59 5.58
CA ASN A 172 -12.93 -20.47 6.62
C ASN A 172 -13.58 -19.62 7.73
N PRO A 173 -14.76 -20.00 8.24
CA PRO A 173 -15.41 -19.29 9.35
C PRO A 173 -14.54 -19.19 10.61
N GLU A 174 -13.67 -20.18 10.85
CA GLU A 174 -12.73 -20.18 11.98
C GLU A 174 -11.71 -19.04 11.90
N ASP A 175 -11.22 -18.72 10.70
CA ASP A 175 -10.24 -17.64 10.51
C ASP A 175 -10.86 -16.28 10.83
N VAL A 176 -12.15 -16.10 10.54
CA VAL A 176 -12.93 -14.91 10.90
C VAL A 176 -13.12 -14.81 12.40
N TYR A 177 -13.37 -15.93 13.08
CA TYR A 177 -13.43 -15.97 14.54
C TYR A 177 -12.12 -15.50 15.16
N TYR A 178 -10.97 -16.06 14.75
CA TYR A 178 -9.67 -15.63 15.25
C TYR A 178 -9.38 -14.15 14.95
N CYS A 179 -9.77 -13.68 13.77
CA CYS A 179 -9.64 -12.26 13.42
C CYS A 179 -10.44 -11.35 14.38
N ALA A 180 -11.67 -11.74 14.69
CA ALA A 180 -12.53 -11.00 15.61
C ALA A 180 -11.93 -10.99 17.03
N GLU A 181 -11.40 -12.11 17.51
CA GLU A 181 -10.74 -12.19 18.82
C GLU A 181 -9.46 -11.33 18.89
N ILE A 182 -8.66 -11.31 17.81
CA ILE A 182 -7.50 -10.41 17.73
C ILE A 182 -7.95 -8.93 17.78
N LEU A 183 -9.00 -8.54 17.06
CA LEU A 183 -9.53 -7.18 17.10
C LEU A 183 -10.06 -6.81 18.49
N LYS A 184 -10.70 -7.74 19.20
CA LYS A 184 -11.11 -7.55 20.61
C LYS A 184 -9.89 -7.31 21.50
N LEU A 185 -8.81 -8.07 21.28
CA LEU A 185 -7.56 -7.93 22.03
C LEU A 185 -6.87 -6.58 21.77
N PHE A 186 -6.92 -6.06 20.53
CA PHE A 186 -6.47 -4.69 20.25
C PHE A 186 -7.39 -3.63 20.88
N LYS A 187 -8.71 -3.85 20.88
CA LYS A 187 -9.69 -2.91 21.45
C LYS A 187 -9.58 -2.77 22.97
N SER A 188 -9.25 -3.85 23.68
CA SER A 188 -8.99 -3.82 25.12
C SER A 188 -7.54 -3.45 25.49
N GLY A 189 -6.67 -3.31 24.48
CA GLY A 189 -5.28 -2.94 24.65
C GLY A 189 -5.06 -1.43 24.81
N VAL A 190 -3.79 -1.05 24.95
CA VAL A 190 -3.36 0.35 24.98
C VAL A 190 -2.51 0.64 23.76
N LEU A 191 -2.87 1.72 23.05
CA LEU A 191 -2.21 2.16 21.83
C LEU A 191 -1.33 3.38 22.11
N LEU A 192 -0.04 3.26 21.82
CA LEU A 192 0.91 4.37 21.83
C LEU A 192 1.18 4.77 20.38
N LEU A 193 0.90 6.02 20.03
CA LEU A 193 1.12 6.57 18.69
C LEU A 193 2.32 7.51 18.71
N ASP A 194 3.29 7.28 17.82
CA ASP A 194 4.39 8.23 17.56
C ASP A 194 4.15 8.94 16.23
N GLU A 195 4.55 10.21 16.11
CA GLU A 195 4.27 11.06 14.92
C GLU A 195 2.79 11.00 14.50
N VAL A 196 1.91 11.34 15.45
CA VAL A 196 0.43 11.29 15.32
C VAL A 196 -0.05 12.11 14.11
N ASP A 197 0.58 13.25 13.86
CA ASP A 197 0.31 14.12 12.72
C ASP A 197 0.54 13.41 11.38
N LEU A 198 1.56 12.55 11.29
CA LEU A 198 1.80 11.74 10.11
C LEU A 198 0.87 10.52 10.05
N ILE A 199 0.68 9.82 11.17
CA ILE A 199 -0.10 8.57 11.24
C ILE A 199 -1.59 8.80 11.02
N LEU A 200 -2.14 9.92 11.48
CA LEU A 200 -3.56 10.25 11.37
C LEU A 200 -3.86 11.22 10.23
N HIS A 201 -2.87 11.59 9.41
CA HIS A 201 -3.12 12.44 8.25
C HIS A 201 -4.10 11.74 7.29
N PRO A 202 -5.26 12.32 6.96
CA PRO A 202 -6.28 11.65 6.17
C PRO A 202 -5.73 11.21 4.80
N LEU A 203 -5.11 12.14 4.06
CA LEU A 203 -4.61 11.84 2.70
C LEU A 203 -3.41 10.90 2.61
N LYS A 204 -2.61 10.76 3.68
CA LYS A 204 -1.39 9.92 3.67
C LYS A 204 -1.60 8.57 4.35
N SER A 205 -2.49 8.54 5.33
CA SER A 205 -2.68 7.38 6.18
C SER A 205 -3.85 6.51 5.75
N GLU A 206 -4.80 7.04 4.98
CA GLU A 206 -5.92 6.27 4.43
C GLU A 206 -5.40 5.30 3.36
N LEU A 207 -5.46 4.01 3.68
CA LEU A 207 -5.23 2.94 2.72
C LEU A 207 -6.58 2.61 2.08
N ASN A 208 -6.78 3.10 0.85
CA ASN A 208 -7.93 2.69 0.06
C ASN A 208 -7.70 1.26 -0.43
N TRP A 209 -8.49 0.32 0.11
CA TRP A 209 -8.50 -1.07 -0.36
C TRP A 209 -9.59 -1.21 -1.43
N PRO A 210 -9.24 -1.30 -2.72
CA PRO A 210 -10.26 -1.54 -3.74
C PRO A 210 -10.88 -2.91 -3.49
N LEU A 211 -12.17 -2.91 -3.15
CA LEU A 211 -13.00 -4.09 -2.96
C LEU A 211 -14.00 -4.18 -4.11
N GLY A 212 -14.29 -5.40 -4.56
CA GLY A 212 -15.28 -5.66 -5.61
C GLY A 212 -14.65 -6.07 -6.94
N GLU A 213 -15.50 -6.14 -7.97
CA GLU A 213 -15.06 -6.44 -9.33
C GLU A 213 -14.18 -5.29 -9.85
N LYS A 214 -13.16 -5.62 -10.65
CA LYS A 214 -12.33 -4.61 -11.29
C LYS A 214 -13.19 -3.84 -12.29
N GLU A 215 -13.58 -2.64 -11.92
CA GLU A 215 -14.24 -1.76 -12.87
C GLU A 215 -13.21 -1.03 -13.75
N PRO A 216 -13.46 -0.92 -15.06
CA PRO A 216 -12.67 -0.06 -15.92
C PRO A 216 -12.73 1.39 -15.41
N ILE A 217 -11.58 2.06 -15.36
CA ILE A 217 -11.45 3.49 -15.00
C ILE A 217 -12.40 4.34 -15.87
N ASP A 218 -12.95 5.43 -15.36
CA ASP A 218 -13.79 6.36 -16.14
C ASP A 218 -13.15 6.74 -17.48
N TYR A 219 -13.97 6.80 -18.54
CA TYR A 219 -13.55 7.01 -19.94
C TYR A 219 -12.64 5.95 -20.55
N SER A 220 -12.47 4.79 -19.91
CA SER A 220 -11.79 3.65 -20.54
C SER A 220 -12.72 2.80 -21.40
N ARG A 221 -14.04 2.99 -21.33
CA ARG A 221 -15.02 2.22 -22.12
C ARG A 221 -15.34 2.94 -23.42
N THR A 222 -15.13 2.26 -24.55
CA THR A 222 -15.53 2.76 -25.88
C THR A 222 -16.12 1.60 -26.68
N LYS A 223 -16.94 1.88 -27.72
CA LYS A 223 -17.51 0.86 -28.62
C LYS A 223 -16.44 -0.07 -29.24
N LEU A 224 -15.21 0.44 -29.38
CA LEU A 224 -14.07 -0.28 -29.96
C LEU A 224 -13.28 -1.14 -28.96
N GLY A 225 -13.50 -0.98 -27.65
CA GLY A 225 -12.75 -1.71 -26.64
C GLY A 225 -12.69 -1.00 -25.29
N VAL A 226 -12.15 -1.71 -24.30
CA VAL A 226 -11.90 -1.21 -22.95
C VAL A 226 -10.42 -0.83 -22.82
N GLY A 227 -10.12 0.28 -22.17
CA GLY A 227 -8.76 0.74 -21.89
C GLY A 227 -8.07 1.46 -23.04
N LEU A 228 -8.70 1.64 -24.21
CA LEU A 228 -8.06 2.21 -25.42
C LEU A 228 -7.41 3.57 -25.18
N ARG A 229 -8.06 4.42 -24.37
CA ARG A 229 -7.52 5.73 -23.98
C ARG A 229 -6.14 5.58 -23.35
N TRP A 230 -5.93 4.58 -22.49
CA TRP A 230 -4.69 4.34 -21.73
C TRP A 230 -3.68 3.49 -22.52
N ASP A 231 -4.19 2.53 -23.30
CA ASP A 231 -3.42 1.63 -24.15
C ASP A 231 -2.58 2.42 -25.19
N ILE A 232 -3.13 3.49 -25.76
CA ILE A 232 -2.39 4.34 -26.71
C ILE A 232 -1.22 5.09 -26.05
N GLN A 233 -1.34 5.57 -24.79
CA GLN A 233 -0.17 6.21 -24.16
C GLN A 233 0.89 5.18 -23.80
N TRP A 234 0.51 3.98 -23.36
CA TRP A 234 1.46 2.90 -23.14
C TRP A 234 2.20 2.52 -24.42
N HIS A 235 1.47 2.41 -25.53
CA HIS A 235 2.06 2.19 -26.84
C HIS A 235 3.08 3.28 -27.17
N LEU A 236 2.73 4.57 -27.03
CA LEU A 236 3.66 5.67 -27.31
C LEU A 236 4.88 5.69 -26.37
N LEU A 237 4.70 5.40 -25.08
CA LEU A 237 5.79 5.36 -24.11
C LEU A 237 6.77 4.21 -24.37
N ASP A 238 6.29 3.08 -24.88
CA ASP A 238 7.14 1.93 -25.26
C ASP A 238 8.26 2.36 -26.23
N ALA A 239 7.97 3.26 -27.18
CA ALA A 239 8.98 3.78 -28.10
C ALA A 239 10.10 4.58 -27.41
N ILE A 240 9.77 5.29 -26.34
CA ILE A 240 10.75 6.06 -25.57
C ILE A 240 11.63 5.12 -24.74
N PHE A 241 11.02 4.13 -24.05
CA PHE A 241 11.76 3.16 -23.24
C PHE A 241 12.57 2.16 -24.07
N TYR A 242 12.10 1.83 -25.28
CA TYR A 242 12.85 1.00 -26.22
C TYR A 242 14.24 1.56 -26.54
N SER A 243 14.39 2.89 -26.57
CA SER A 243 15.71 3.53 -26.76
C SER A 243 16.72 3.20 -25.65
N GLN A 244 16.24 2.79 -24.46
CA GLN A 244 17.07 2.47 -23.31
C GLN A 244 17.28 0.95 -23.17
N ASP A 245 16.20 0.18 -23.19
CA ASP A 245 16.22 -1.24 -22.85
C ASP A 245 16.26 -2.16 -24.07
N LYS A 246 16.01 -1.62 -25.27
CA LYS A 246 15.84 -2.38 -26.53
C LYS A 246 14.84 -3.54 -26.40
N ARG A 247 13.87 -3.38 -25.50
CA ARG A 247 12.80 -4.33 -25.23
C ARG A 247 11.46 -3.71 -25.60
N MET A 248 10.65 -4.45 -26.34
CA MET A 248 9.28 -4.08 -26.68
C MET A 248 8.32 -4.74 -25.69
N THR A 249 7.52 -3.92 -25.02
CA THR A 249 6.48 -4.40 -24.08
C THR A 249 5.13 -4.60 -24.76
N VAL A 250 4.91 -3.97 -25.91
CA VAL A 250 3.65 -4.05 -26.67
C VAL A 250 3.62 -5.31 -27.57
N ALA A 251 2.41 -5.78 -27.90
CA ALA A 251 2.16 -6.97 -28.72
C ALA A 251 2.45 -6.77 -30.23
N PHE A 252 3.66 -6.36 -30.58
CA PHE A 252 4.13 -6.20 -31.98
C PHE A 252 5.47 -6.91 -32.26
N ARG A 253 5.86 -7.89 -31.43
CA ARG A 253 7.18 -8.55 -31.49
C ARG A 253 7.50 -9.15 -32.86
N ASP A 254 6.48 -9.63 -33.57
CA ASP A 254 6.63 -10.28 -34.86
C ASP A 254 6.56 -9.29 -36.05
N SER A 255 6.29 -8.01 -35.78
CA SER A 255 6.19 -6.99 -36.81
C SER A 255 7.56 -6.36 -37.10
N ARG A 256 8.12 -6.67 -38.27
CA ARG A 256 9.36 -6.04 -38.75
C ARG A 256 9.22 -4.52 -38.92
N GLU A 257 8.03 -4.05 -39.30
CA GLU A 257 7.73 -2.62 -39.42
C GLU A 257 7.80 -1.91 -38.05
N ALA A 258 7.33 -2.57 -36.99
CA ALA A 258 7.40 -2.03 -35.63
C ALA A 258 8.85 -1.87 -35.16
N LEU A 259 9.67 -2.90 -35.33
CA LEU A 259 11.09 -2.87 -34.96
C LEU A 259 11.85 -1.79 -35.72
N CYS A 260 11.59 -1.63 -37.02
CA CYS A 260 12.21 -0.60 -37.85
C CYS A 260 11.91 0.82 -37.33
N ILE A 261 10.64 1.11 -37.05
CA ILE A 261 10.22 2.42 -36.50
C ILE A 261 10.87 2.66 -35.13
N LEU A 262 10.89 1.65 -34.26
CA LEU A 262 11.49 1.76 -32.93
C LEU A 262 13.01 1.97 -32.97
N ASP A 263 13.72 1.34 -33.91
CA ASP A 263 15.15 1.55 -34.12
C ASP A 263 15.47 2.93 -34.71
N GLU A 264 14.64 3.43 -35.63
CA GLU A 264 14.74 4.82 -36.11
C GLU A 264 14.55 5.82 -34.95
N ILE A 265 13.54 5.62 -34.10
CA ILE A 265 13.29 6.45 -32.91
C ILE A 265 14.47 6.39 -31.94
N ALA A 266 14.99 5.19 -31.65
CA ALA A 266 16.14 5.03 -30.77
C ALA A 266 17.40 5.75 -31.31
N THR A 267 17.60 5.71 -32.63
CA THR A 267 18.71 6.39 -33.31
C THR A 267 18.56 7.91 -33.23
N ALA A 268 17.35 8.43 -33.46
CA ALA A 268 17.05 9.86 -33.32
C ALA A 268 17.29 10.34 -31.88
N ILE A 269 16.85 9.57 -30.87
CA ILE A 269 17.09 9.89 -29.46
C ILE A 269 18.59 9.86 -29.12
N ALA A 270 19.35 8.90 -29.64
CA ALA A 270 20.80 8.83 -29.45
C ALA A 270 21.52 10.05 -30.06
N ARG A 271 21.10 10.48 -31.26
CA ARG A 271 21.60 11.70 -31.90
C ARG A 271 21.27 12.95 -31.09
N GLY A 272 20.01 13.10 -30.67
CA GLY A 272 19.57 14.23 -29.84
C GLY A 272 20.31 14.30 -28.49
N LYS A 273 20.74 13.15 -27.94
CA LYS A 273 21.61 13.12 -26.76
C LYS A 273 23.03 13.61 -27.09
N ALA A 274 23.62 13.18 -28.20
CA ALA A 274 24.96 13.59 -28.61
C ALA A 274 25.03 15.10 -28.90
N GLU A 275 24.00 15.64 -29.56
CA GLU A 275 23.87 17.05 -29.92
C GLU A 275 23.33 17.92 -28.76
N LYS A 276 23.11 17.33 -27.57
CA LYS A 276 22.60 18.00 -26.35
C LYS A 276 21.21 18.63 -26.51
N HIS A 277 20.39 18.13 -27.43
CA HIS A 277 18.97 18.47 -27.55
C HIS A 277 18.08 17.67 -26.58
N ILE A 278 18.58 16.56 -26.01
CA ILE A 278 17.88 15.68 -25.07
C ILE A 278 18.76 15.39 -23.84
N GLN A 279 18.16 15.45 -22.65
CA GLN A 279 18.75 15.01 -21.38
C GLN A 279 18.19 13.64 -20.99
N LYS A 280 19.03 12.72 -20.48
CA LYS A 280 18.63 11.36 -20.09
C LYS A 280 18.36 11.18 -18.58
N THR A 281 19.07 11.91 -17.73
CA THR A 281 19.07 11.70 -16.27
C THR A 281 18.43 12.89 -15.56
N PRO A 282 17.48 12.69 -14.62
CA PRO A 282 16.99 11.41 -14.09
C PRO A 282 15.97 10.66 -14.98
N HIS A 283 15.33 11.36 -15.93
CA HIS A 283 14.45 10.78 -16.96
C HIS A 283 14.66 11.53 -18.29
N LEU A 284 14.11 10.99 -19.39
CA LEU A 284 14.27 11.57 -20.72
C LEU A 284 13.50 12.90 -20.83
N VAL A 285 14.22 14.00 -21.08
CA VAL A 285 13.68 15.35 -21.21
C VAL A 285 14.15 15.95 -22.53
N ILE A 286 13.21 16.44 -23.33
CA ILE A 286 13.51 17.19 -24.55
C ILE A 286 13.85 18.62 -24.15
N LEU A 287 15.08 19.05 -24.40
CA LEU A 287 15.54 20.41 -24.10
C LEU A 287 15.12 21.39 -25.19
N GLU A 288 15.10 20.93 -26.46
CA GLU A 288 14.75 21.77 -27.60
C GLU A 288 13.51 21.29 -28.35
N LYS A 289 12.47 22.13 -28.40
CA LYS A 289 11.21 21.82 -29.10
C LYS A 289 11.37 21.71 -30.62
N ARG A 290 12.35 22.40 -31.22
CA ARG A 290 12.60 22.36 -32.67
C ARG A 290 13.10 20.98 -33.11
N PHE A 291 14.00 20.39 -32.32
CA PHE A 291 14.46 19.02 -32.50
C PHE A 291 13.28 18.03 -32.52
N TYR A 292 12.36 18.13 -31.55
CA TYR A 292 11.18 17.26 -31.52
C TYR A 292 10.34 17.36 -32.80
N LYS A 293 10.00 18.58 -33.23
CA LYS A 293 9.17 18.80 -34.41
C LYS A 293 9.82 18.28 -35.70
N LYS A 294 11.13 18.48 -35.84
CA LYS A 294 11.87 18.12 -37.06
C LYS A 294 12.18 16.62 -37.12
N GLU A 295 12.73 16.07 -36.04
CA GLU A 295 13.35 14.73 -36.07
C GLU A 295 12.49 13.65 -35.40
N LEU A 296 11.68 13.96 -34.38
CA LEU A 296 10.98 12.93 -33.59
C LEU A 296 9.48 12.84 -33.87
N GLN A 297 8.82 13.96 -34.18
CA GLN A 297 7.36 14.03 -34.33
C GLN A 297 6.82 13.09 -35.41
N HIS A 298 7.49 13.04 -36.57
CA HIS A 298 7.07 12.19 -37.68
C HIS A 298 7.25 10.70 -37.38
N LEU A 299 8.31 10.33 -36.65
CA LEU A 299 8.55 8.95 -36.21
C LEU A 299 7.53 8.50 -35.18
N MET A 300 7.23 9.36 -34.20
CA MET A 300 6.18 9.10 -33.20
C MET A 300 4.79 8.98 -33.86
N ALA A 301 4.51 9.78 -34.90
CA ALA A 301 3.27 9.68 -35.67
C ALA A 301 3.18 8.34 -36.43
N ARG A 302 4.27 7.87 -37.05
CA ARG A 302 4.33 6.53 -37.68
C ARG A 302 4.07 5.42 -36.67
N TRP A 303 4.66 5.53 -35.48
CA TRP A 303 4.44 4.59 -34.39
C TRP A 303 2.99 4.58 -33.91
N GLN A 304 2.37 5.75 -33.78
CA GLN A 304 0.95 5.90 -33.44
C GLN A 304 0.04 5.31 -34.53
N LEU A 305 0.36 5.52 -35.80
CA LEU A 305 -0.43 5.03 -36.93
C LEU A 305 -0.44 3.50 -36.99
N LEU A 306 0.68 2.86 -36.62
CA LEU A 306 0.74 1.40 -36.49
C LEU A 306 -0.26 0.86 -35.46
N TYR A 307 -0.39 1.55 -34.32
CA TYR A 307 -1.39 1.22 -33.30
C TYR A 307 -2.83 1.38 -33.83
N LEU A 308 -3.12 2.50 -34.49
CA LEU A 308 -4.45 2.75 -35.06
C LEU A 308 -4.83 1.70 -36.11
N ARG A 309 -3.88 1.30 -36.96
CA ARG A 309 -4.05 0.25 -37.97
C ARG A 309 -4.35 -1.11 -37.34
N ASN A 310 -3.64 -1.46 -36.27
CA ASN A 310 -3.85 -2.73 -35.56
C ASN A 310 -5.26 -2.79 -34.92
N LYS A 311 -5.72 -1.68 -34.32
CA LYS A 311 -7.04 -1.62 -33.66
C LYS A 311 -8.22 -1.48 -34.64
N ARG A 312 -7.97 -1.45 -35.96
CA ARG A 312 -9.00 -1.29 -37.02
C ARG A 312 -9.94 -0.10 -36.75
N LEU A 313 -9.41 1.00 -36.20
CA LEU A 313 -10.17 2.24 -36.06
C LEU A 313 -10.48 2.78 -37.47
N PRO A 314 -11.71 3.25 -37.75
CA PRO A 314 -12.05 3.76 -39.07
C PRO A 314 -11.10 4.91 -39.45
N LYS A 315 -10.72 4.93 -40.74
CA LYS A 315 -9.89 5.99 -41.33
C LYS A 315 -10.50 7.36 -41.11
#